data_AF-A0A5A7N0E3-F1
#
_entry.id   AF-A0A5A7N0E3-F1
#
_cell.length_a   1.000
_cell.length_b   1.000
_cell.length_c   1.000
_cell.angle_alpha   90.00
_cell.angle_beta   90.00
_cell.angle_gamma   90.00
#
_symmetry.space_group_name_H-M   'P 1'
#
loop_
_entity.id
_entity.type
_entity.pdbx_description
1 polymer ?
#
loop_
_entity_poly.entity_id
_entity_poly.type
_entity_poly.pdbx_seq_one_letter_code
_entity_poly.pdbx_strand_id
1 'polypeptide(L)'
;MTHDPLPPLRDVIARHGLRASKALGQNFILDLNLTRRIARAAAPFDACAVYEVGPGPGGLTRALLMEGATRLVAVERDSRTLPALEEIKPHGQTALK
;
A
#
# COMPACT_ATOMS: atom_id res chain seq x y z
N MET A 1 -7.92 -17.98 -0.53
CA MET A 1 -6.99 -17.29 -1.46
C MET A 1 -7.50 -15.87 -1.63
N THR A 2 -6.98 -14.91 -0.87
CA THR A 2 -7.42 -13.51 -0.97
C THR A 2 -6.85 -12.94 -2.27
N HIS A 3 -7.69 -12.89 -3.30
CA HIS A 3 -7.42 -12.28 -4.60
C HIS A 3 -7.43 -10.77 -4.42
N ASP A 4 -6.43 -10.09 -4.98
CA ASP A 4 -6.38 -8.63 -4.98
C ASP A 4 -7.37 -8.10 -6.04
N PRO A 5 -8.44 -7.39 -5.67
CA PRO A 5 -9.43 -6.93 -6.64
C PRO A 5 -8.94 -5.76 -7.50
N LEU A 6 -7.78 -5.17 -7.18
CA LEU A 6 -7.27 -3.99 -7.88
C LEU A 6 -6.37 -4.36 -9.06
N PRO A 7 -6.32 -3.52 -10.10
CA PRO A 7 -5.41 -3.73 -11.22
C PRO A 7 -3.95 -3.83 -10.76
N PRO A 8 -3.06 -4.43 -11.56
CA PRO A 8 -1.63 -4.45 -11.29
C PRO A 8 -1.09 -3.05 -10.93
N LEU A 9 -0.19 -2.98 -9.95
CA LEU A 9 0.30 -1.69 -9.43
C LEU A 9 0.95 -0.83 -10.53
N ARG A 10 1.61 -1.45 -11.51
CA ARG A 10 2.17 -0.76 -12.68
C ARG A 10 1.12 0.01 -13.49
N ASP A 11 -0.12 -0.49 -13.56
CA ASP A 11 -1.19 0.11 -14.35
C ASP A 11 -1.79 1.29 -13.59
N VAL A 12 -1.88 1.18 -12.25
CA VAL A 12 -2.24 2.29 -11.35
C VAL A 12 -1.21 3.42 -11.46
N ILE A 13 0.09 3.09 -11.37
CA ILE A 13 1.20 4.05 -11.53
C ILE A 13 1.10 4.76 -12.89
N ALA A 14 0.89 4.02 -13.97
CA ALA A 14 0.77 4.58 -15.31
C ALA A 14 -0.45 5.50 -15.45
N ARG A 15 -1.62 5.07 -14.95
CA ARG A 15 -2.87 5.85 -14.99
C ARG A 15 -2.74 7.20 -14.28
N HIS A 16 -2.09 7.21 -13.12
CA HIS A 16 -1.87 8.42 -12.32
C HIS A 16 -0.60 9.19 -12.70
N GLY A 17 0.11 8.78 -13.76
CA GLY A 17 1.34 9.44 -14.21
C GLY A 17 2.45 9.46 -13.16
N LEU A 18 2.45 8.50 -12.23
CA LEU A 18 3.38 8.48 -11.10
C LEU A 18 4.77 8.08 -11.55
N ARG A 19 5.77 8.77 -11.00
CA ARG A 19 7.17 8.44 -11.16
C ARG A 19 7.86 8.56 -9.82
N ALA A 20 8.65 7.55 -9.48
CA ALA A 20 9.45 7.55 -8.27
C ALA A 20 10.40 8.75 -8.26
N SER A 21 10.33 9.56 -7.20
CA SER A 21 11.18 10.72 -7.01
C SER A 21 12.45 10.36 -6.25
N LYS A 22 13.62 10.54 -6.87
CA LYS A 22 14.92 10.39 -6.20
C LYS A 22 15.08 11.37 -5.03
N ALA A 23 14.56 12.59 -5.16
CA ALA A 23 14.63 13.61 -4.12
C ALA A 23 13.82 13.24 -2.87
N LEU A 24 12.81 12.37 -3.02
CA LEU A 24 12.03 11.80 -1.91
C LEU A 24 12.52 10.41 -1.49
N GLY A 25 13.59 9.88 -2.11
CA GLY A 25 14.11 8.55 -1.84
C GLY A 25 13.19 7.40 -2.27
N GLN A 26 12.20 7.66 -3.13
CA GLN A 26 11.18 6.67 -3.48
C GLN A 26 11.73 5.57 -4.40
N ASN A 27 11.39 4.33 -4.09
CA ASN A 27 11.54 3.17 -4.96
C ASN A 27 10.27 2.31 -4.84
N PHE A 28 9.44 2.27 -5.88
CA PHE A 28 8.18 1.54 -5.83
C PHE A 28 8.41 0.04 -6.02
N ILE A 29 7.93 -0.77 -5.08
CA ILE A 29 7.99 -2.23 -5.16
C ILE A 29 6.78 -2.71 -5.98
N LEU A 30 7.02 -3.21 -7.18
CA LEU A 30 5.96 -3.65 -8.10
C LEU A 30 5.59 -5.13 -7.96
N ASP A 31 6.45 -5.93 -7.33
CA ASP A 31 6.22 -7.36 -7.13
C ASP A 31 5.34 -7.60 -5.90
N LEU A 32 4.09 -7.98 -6.15
CA LEU A 32 3.12 -8.29 -5.09
C LEU A 32 3.52 -9.53 -4.27
N ASN A 33 4.28 -10.47 -4.82
CA ASN A 33 4.76 -11.62 -4.05
C ASN A 33 5.79 -11.18 -3.01
N LEU A 34 6.68 -10.25 -3.38
CA LEU A 34 7.66 -9.67 -2.46
C LEU A 34 6.96 -8.88 -1.34
N THR A 35 6.02 -8.00 -1.68
CA THR A 35 5.31 -7.22 -0.64
C THR A 35 4.45 -8.11 0.25
N ARG A 36 3.81 -9.16 -0.28
CA ARG A 36 3.10 -10.16 0.55
C ARG A 36 4.04 -10.94 1.47
N ARG A 37 5.27 -11.25 1.04
CA ARG A 37 6.27 -11.87 1.93
C ARG A 37 6.65 -10.94 3.08
N ILE A 38 6.84 -9.64 2.80
CA ILE A 38 7.12 -8.62 3.83
C ILE A 38 5.94 -8.51 4.80
N ALA A 39 4.72 -8.38 4.29
CA ALA A 39 3.51 -8.29 5.11
C ALA A 39 3.34 -9.52 6.02
N ARG A 40 3.53 -10.74 5.49
CA ARG A 40 3.46 -11.97 6.31
C ARG A 40 4.50 -12.04 7.42
N ALA A 41 5.69 -11.48 7.21
CA ALA A 41 6.71 -11.43 8.26
C ALA A 41 6.34 -10.52 9.43
N ALA A 42 5.40 -9.58 9.22
CA ALA A 42 4.89 -8.67 10.25
C ALA A 42 3.57 -9.16 10.90
N ALA A 43 2.95 -10.22 10.39
CA ALA A 43 1.73 -10.81 10.91
C ALA A 43 1.98 -11.62 12.21
N PRO A 44 0.95 -11.92 13.04
CA PRO A 44 -0.48 -11.59 12.88
C PRO A 44 -0.83 -10.14 13.27
N PHE A 45 -1.94 -9.62 12.70
CA PHE A 45 -2.36 -8.23 12.89
C PHE A 45 -3.58 -8.06 13.82
N ASP A 46 -4.14 -9.16 14.32
CA ASP A 46 -5.46 -9.18 15.00
C ASP A 46 -5.55 -8.25 16.22
N ALA A 47 -4.43 -8.03 16.92
CA ALA A 47 -4.37 -7.25 18.15
C ALA A 47 -3.63 -5.91 18.01
N CYS A 48 -3.13 -5.54 16.82
CA CYS A 48 -2.35 -4.32 16.63
C CYS A 48 -2.96 -3.38 15.58
N ALA A 49 -2.41 -2.16 15.51
CA ALA A 49 -2.62 -1.25 14.40
C ALA A 49 -1.32 -1.17 13.60
N VAL A 50 -1.43 -1.23 12.28
CA VAL A 50 -0.31 -1.11 11.36
C VAL A 50 -0.12 0.35 11.01
N TYR A 51 1.10 0.86 11.17
CA TYR A 51 1.50 2.18 10.72
C TYR A 51 2.49 2.02 9.58
N GLU A 52 2.08 2.42 8.37
CA GLU A 52 2.92 2.39 7.18
C GLU A 52 3.44 3.79 6.88
N VAL A 53 4.76 3.93 6.79
CA VAL A 53 5.43 5.20 6.45
C VAL A 53 5.90 5.13 5.01
N GLY A 54 5.50 6.11 4.19
CA GLY A 54 5.86 6.14 2.76
C GLY A 54 5.24 5.01 1.95
N PRO A 55 3.90 4.83 1.97
CA PRO A 55 3.22 3.77 1.20
C PRO A 55 3.41 3.91 -0.33
N GLY A 56 3.78 5.09 -0.83
CA GLY A 56 3.90 5.38 -2.25
C GLY A 56 2.58 5.11 -2.98
N PRO A 57 2.57 4.37 -4.10
CA PRO A 57 1.33 3.99 -4.80
C PRO A 57 0.57 2.84 -4.11
N GLY A 58 1.03 2.35 -2.95
CA GLY A 58 0.28 1.40 -2.12
C GLY A 58 0.58 -0.08 -2.35
N GLY A 59 1.77 -0.42 -2.85
CA GLY A 59 2.16 -1.82 -3.10
C GLY A 59 2.25 -2.67 -1.84
N LEU A 60 2.82 -2.12 -0.76
CA LEU A 60 2.86 -2.80 0.54
C LEU A 60 1.54 -2.64 1.30
N THR A 61 0.87 -1.48 1.21
CA THR A 61 -0.49 -1.27 1.74
C THR A 61 -1.46 -2.36 1.30
N ARG A 62 -1.52 -2.68 0.00
CA ARG A 62 -2.35 -3.78 -0.54
C ARG A 62 -2.00 -5.11 0.11
N ALA A 63 -0.71 -5.43 0.18
CA ALA A 63 -0.25 -6.67 0.79
C ALA A 63 -0.62 -6.79 2.27
N LEU A 64 -0.46 -5.72 3.06
CA LEU A 64 -0.83 -5.68 4.47
C LEU A 64 -2.33 -5.98 4.67
N LEU A 65 -3.19 -5.34 3.87
CA LEU A 65 -4.63 -5.58 3.90
C LEU A 65 -4.98 -7.03 3.51
N MET A 66 -4.33 -7.57 2.47
CA MET A 66 -4.55 -8.95 2.01
C MET A 66 -4.10 -10.02 3.02
N GLU A 67 -3.14 -9.69 3.88
CA GLU A 67 -2.64 -10.53 4.97
C GLU A 67 -3.39 -10.29 6.30
N GLY A 68 -4.49 -9.51 6.28
CA GLY A 68 -5.43 -9.42 7.40
C GLY A 68 -5.29 -8.18 8.27
N ALA A 69 -4.49 -7.17 7.88
CA ALA A 69 -4.48 -5.90 8.60
C ALA A 69 -5.86 -5.22 8.50
N THR A 70 -6.52 -5.02 9.64
CA THR A 70 -7.86 -4.38 9.72
C THR A 70 -7.80 -2.93 10.19
N ARG A 71 -6.72 -2.55 10.87
CA ARG A 71 -6.45 -1.18 11.36
C ARG A 71 -5.11 -0.74 10.78
N LEU A 72 -5.14 0.03 9.70
CA LEU A 72 -3.95 0.51 9.00
C LEU A 72 -4.01 2.03 8.85
N VAL A 73 -2.94 2.70 9.27
CA VAL A 73 -2.71 4.13 9.03
C VAL A 73 -1.51 4.24 8.12
N ALA A 74 -1.70 4.90 6.98
CA ALA A 74 -0.60 5.18 6.05
C ALA A 74 -0.29 6.67 6.08
N VAL A 75 0.99 7.01 6.23
CA VAL A 75 1.48 8.39 6.24
C VAL A 75 2.35 8.62 5.01
N GLU A 76 1.94 9.53 4.14
CA GLU A 76 2.60 9.78 2.87
C GLU A 76 2.94 11.26 2.69
N ARG A 77 4.20 11.54 2.34
CA ARG A 77 4.66 12.90 2.08
C ARG A 77 4.40 13.35 0.65
N ASP A 78 4.41 12.42 -0.30
CA ASP A 78 4.17 12.69 -1.71
C ASP A 78 2.68 12.71 -2.03
N SER A 79 2.07 13.90 -1.99
CA SER A 79 0.64 14.09 -2.27
C SER A 79 0.20 13.58 -3.65
N ARG A 80 1.13 13.39 -4.59
CA ARG A 80 0.84 12.84 -5.92
C ARG A 80 0.37 11.40 -5.87
N THR A 81 0.76 10.60 -4.87
CA THR A 81 0.36 9.19 -4.78
C THR A 81 -0.97 8.98 -4.07
N LEU A 82 -1.52 10.01 -3.41
CA LEU A 82 -2.80 9.94 -2.71
C LEU A 82 -3.95 9.42 -3.59
N PRO A 83 -4.14 9.86 -4.85
CA PRO A 83 -5.19 9.32 -5.72
C PRO A 83 -5.08 7.81 -5.95
N ALA A 84 -3.86 7.25 -6.02
CA ALA A 84 -3.64 5.81 -6.14
C ALA A 84 -3.97 5.07 -4.83
N LEU A 85 -3.64 5.68 -3.67
CA LEU A 85 -3.97 5.12 -2.36
C LEU A 85 -5.47 5.10 -2.08
N GLU A 86 -6.20 6.12 -2.53
CA GLU A 86 -7.66 6.20 -2.41
C GLU A 86 -8.41 5.13 -3.23
N GLU A 87 -7.78 4.54 -4.25
CA GLU A 87 -8.34 3.35 -4.93
C GLU A 87 -8.33 2.12 -4.01
N ILE A 88 -7.42 2.09 -3.04
CA ILE A 88 -7.30 1.02 -2.03
C ILE A 88 -8.28 1.32 -0.91
N LYS A 89 -9.58 1.15 -1.16
CA LYS A 89 -10.62 1.29 -0.14
C LYS A 89 -10.75 0.00 0.67
N PRO A 90 -10.40 -0.01 1.96
CA PRO A 90 -10.72 -1.13 2.81
C PRO A 90 -12.18 -1.00 3.31
N HIS A 91 -12.80 -2.15 3.59
CA HIS A 91 -14.10 -2.21 4.26
C HIS A 91 -13.99 -1.87 5.78
N GLY A 92 -13.01 -1.06 6.18
CA GLY A 92 -12.64 -0.78 7.58
C GLY A 92 -11.86 0.54 7.72
N GLN A 93 -11.63 0.98 8.97
CA GLN A 93 -11.03 2.28 9.29
C GLN A 93 -9.58 2.38 8.81
N THR A 94 -9.37 2.91 7.60
CA THR A 94 -8.06 3.38 7.13
C THR A 94 -8.08 4.89 7.06
N ALA A 95 -7.13 5.51 7.75
CA ALA A 95 -6.88 6.94 7.68
C ALA A 95 -5.63 7.16 6.83
N LEU A 96 -5.80 7.86 5.71
CA LEU A 96 -4.72 8.40 4.91
C LEU A 96 -4.38 9.78 5.49
N LYS A 97 -3.12 9.99 5.87
CA LYS A 97 -2.63 11.27 6.43
C LYS A 97 -1.38 11.75 5.72
#